data_AF-A0A2A4ITB2-F1
#
_entry.id   AF-A0A2A4ITB2-F1
#
_cell.length_a   1.000
_cell.length_b   1.000
_cell.length_c   1.000
_cell.angle_alpha   90.00
_cell.angle_beta   90.00
_cell.angle_gamma   90.00
#
_symmetry.space_group_name_H-M   'P 1'
#
loop_
_entity.id
_entity.type
_entity.pdbx_description
1 polymer ?
#
loop_
_entity_poly.entity_id
_entity_poly.type
_entity_poly.pdbx_seq_one_letter_code
_entity_poly.pdbx_strand_id
1 'polypeptide(L)'
;NSRLSALPYLTAWLGGIVLCIFADWTLAKGWISRLNSMKLWNTVSAFIPAFGILGIAWAGCDRVAVILLLCITSAFGGAAYAGNQMNHIDLSPQFAGTMYGITNAASNICGFMAPYVVGHIIKAEQQTLGQWREVFYLAAAIDLGANLFYLFFASTEEQDWSRSDNDDMTAPAPVESILFPES
;
A
#
# COMPACT_ATOMS: atom_id res chain seq x y z
N ASN A 1 -20.19 22.57 -7.93
CA ASN A 1 -18.97 22.07 -7.23
C ASN A 1 -18.72 20.57 -7.36
N SER A 2 -19.70 19.74 -7.74
CA SER A 2 -19.55 18.28 -7.91
C SER A 2 -18.45 17.85 -8.91
N ARG A 3 -18.25 18.59 -9.99
CA ARG A 3 -17.17 18.31 -10.98
C ARG A 3 -15.76 18.48 -10.41
N LEU A 4 -15.56 19.45 -9.51
CA LEU A 4 -14.26 19.72 -8.88
C LEU A 4 -13.93 18.70 -7.79
N SER A 5 -14.95 18.14 -7.13
CA SER A 5 -14.77 17.08 -6.14
C SER A 5 -14.54 15.71 -6.74
N ALA A 6 -14.98 15.44 -7.97
CA ALA A 6 -14.75 14.17 -8.66
C ALA A 6 -13.34 14.04 -9.25
N LEU A 7 -12.68 15.17 -9.51
CA LEU A 7 -11.35 15.23 -10.15
C LEU A 7 -10.28 14.43 -9.38
N PRO A 8 -10.09 14.63 -8.05
CA PRO A 8 -9.09 13.89 -7.30
C PRO A 8 -9.30 12.37 -7.32
N TYR A 9 -10.54 11.92 -7.25
CA TYR A 9 -10.87 10.49 -7.31
C TYR A 9 -10.59 9.89 -8.69
N LEU A 10 -10.94 10.62 -9.75
CA LEU A 10 -10.68 10.19 -11.12
C LEU A 10 -9.17 10.17 -11.42
N THR A 11 -8.42 11.17 -10.95
CA THR A 11 -6.95 11.17 -11.05
C THR A 11 -6.30 10.11 -10.19
N ALA A 12 -6.88 9.78 -9.02
CA ALA A 12 -6.40 8.67 -8.19
C ALA A 12 -6.53 7.35 -8.93
N TRP A 13 -7.68 7.12 -9.56
CA TRP A 13 -7.94 5.91 -10.32
C TRP A 13 -7.02 5.77 -11.53
N LEU A 14 -6.93 6.81 -12.37
CA LEU A 14 -6.05 6.80 -13.54
C LEU A 14 -4.56 6.73 -13.16
N GLY A 15 -4.15 7.53 -12.18
CA GLY A 15 -2.78 7.57 -11.68
C GLY A 15 -2.36 6.25 -11.05
N GLY A 16 -3.24 5.62 -10.26
CA GLY A 16 -3.01 4.30 -9.70
C GLY A 16 -2.78 3.25 -10.78
N ILE A 17 -3.61 3.22 -11.83
CA ILE A 17 -3.43 2.28 -12.97
C ILE A 17 -2.07 2.50 -13.64
N VAL A 18 -1.72 3.75 -13.96
CA VAL A 18 -0.44 4.07 -14.62
C VAL A 18 0.75 3.67 -13.75
N LEU A 19 0.68 3.94 -12.45
CA LEU A 19 1.73 3.56 -11.50
C LEU A 19 1.87 2.05 -11.34
N CYS A 20 0.76 1.31 -11.30
CA CYS A 20 0.80 -0.16 -11.28
C CYS A 20 1.41 -0.72 -12.57
N ILE A 21 1.03 -0.21 -13.75
CA ILE A 21 1.63 -0.63 -15.03
C ILE A 21 3.14 -0.35 -15.02
N PHE A 22 3.54 0.81 -14.53
CA PHE A 22 4.96 1.15 -14.43
C PHE A 22 5.69 0.25 -13.44
N ALA A 23 5.09 -0.05 -12.29
CA ALA A 23 5.62 -0.99 -11.31
C ALA A 23 5.83 -2.37 -11.94
N ASP A 24 4.81 -2.91 -12.61
CA ASP A 24 4.88 -4.21 -13.29
C ASP A 24 5.92 -4.20 -14.42
N TRP A 25 6.04 -3.10 -15.15
CA TRP A 25 7.07 -2.94 -16.18
C TRP A 25 8.48 -2.97 -15.60
N THR A 26 8.72 -2.31 -14.45
CA THR A 26 10.02 -2.35 -13.77
C THR A 26 10.38 -3.76 -13.27
N LEU A 27 9.38 -4.55 -12.84
CA LEU A 27 9.57 -5.96 -12.52
C LEU A 27 9.86 -6.79 -13.77
N ALA A 28 9.10 -6.61 -14.85
CA ALA A 28 9.23 -7.37 -16.09
C ALA A 28 10.59 -7.16 -16.78
N LYS A 29 11.18 -5.98 -16.60
CA LYS A 29 12.53 -5.66 -17.07
C LYS A 29 13.65 -6.25 -16.19
N GLY A 30 13.33 -6.80 -15.02
CA GLY A 30 14.30 -7.38 -14.08
C GLY A 30 15.20 -6.35 -13.42
N TRP A 31 14.81 -5.06 -13.40
CA TRP A 31 15.63 -3.99 -12.82
C TRP A 31 15.66 -4.05 -11.30
N ILE A 32 14.60 -4.57 -10.68
CA ILE A 32 14.41 -4.58 -9.23
C ILE A 32 13.78 -5.92 -8.84
N SER A 33 14.24 -6.53 -7.75
CA SER A 33 13.58 -7.71 -7.16
C SER A 33 12.16 -7.36 -6.68
N ARG A 34 11.25 -8.32 -6.72
CA ARG A 34 9.83 -8.15 -6.31
C ARG A 34 9.71 -7.52 -4.92
N LEU A 35 10.50 -8.01 -3.96
CA LEU A 35 10.59 -7.49 -2.59
C LEU A 35 11.04 -6.03 -2.54
N ASN A 36 12.07 -5.68 -3.30
CA ASN A 36 12.59 -4.30 -3.34
C ASN A 36 11.60 -3.35 -4.03
N SER A 37 10.85 -3.83 -5.03
CA SER A 37 9.79 -3.06 -5.67
C SER A 37 8.66 -2.77 -4.69
N MET A 38 8.18 -3.78 -3.94
CA MET A 38 7.15 -3.58 -2.93
C MET A 38 7.57 -2.58 -1.85
N LYS A 39 8.80 -2.70 -1.35
CA LYS A 39 9.40 -1.76 -0.38
C LYS A 39 9.46 -0.32 -0.94
N LEU A 40 9.86 -0.18 -2.20
CA LEU A 40 9.93 1.11 -2.88
C LEU A 40 8.54 1.73 -3.05
N TRP A 41 7.58 0.99 -3.59
CA TRP A 41 6.23 1.51 -3.83
C TRP A 41 5.47 1.81 -2.54
N ASN A 42 5.65 0.99 -1.49
CA ASN A 42 5.11 1.28 -0.16
C ASN A 42 5.69 2.58 0.41
N THR A 43 7.01 2.77 0.33
CA THR A 43 7.67 4.00 0.79
C THR A 43 7.21 5.22 -0.01
N VAL A 44 7.13 5.11 -1.34
CA VAL A 44 6.64 6.18 -2.22
C VAL A 44 5.20 6.56 -1.85
N SER A 45 4.35 5.56 -1.56
CA SER A 45 2.96 5.78 -1.16
C SER A 45 2.79 6.37 0.25
N ALA A 46 3.79 6.27 1.13
CA ALA A 46 3.77 6.89 2.46
C ALA A 46 4.26 8.34 2.41
N PHE A 47 5.41 8.57 1.77
CA PHE A 47 6.06 9.88 1.75
C PHE A 47 5.33 10.90 0.88
N ILE A 48 4.81 10.50 -0.29
CA ILE A 48 4.17 11.46 -1.21
C ILE A 48 2.89 12.05 -0.61
N PRO A 49 1.98 11.27 0.00
CA PRO A 49 0.82 11.83 0.67
C PRO A 49 1.18 12.68 1.89
N ALA A 50 2.20 12.28 2.66
CA ALA A 50 2.66 13.08 3.80
C ALA A 50 3.14 14.48 3.37
N PHE A 51 3.98 14.58 2.34
CA PHE A 51 4.42 15.86 1.79
C PHE A 51 3.30 16.60 1.03
N GLY A 52 2.42 15.86 0.37
CA GLY A 52 1.27 16.41 -0.36
C GLY A 52 0.30 17.14 0.56
N ILE A 53 -0.04 16.56 1.71
CA ILE A 53 -0.90 17.19 2.72
C ILE A 53 -0.23 18.44 3.32
N LEU A 54 1.07 18.40 3.58
CA LEU A 54 1.83 19.57 4.02
C LEU A 54 1.83 20.69 2.96
N GLY A 55 1.97 20.33 1.69
CA GLY A 55 1.86 21.27 0.56
C GLY A 55 0.47 21.89 0.45
N ILE A 56 -0.59 21.10 0.65
CA ILE A 56 -1.97 21.60 0.68
C ILE A 56 -2.18 22.58 1.82
N ALA A 57 -1.61 22.30 3.00
CA ALA A 57 -1.68 23.19 4.16
C ALA A 57 -0.99 24.55 3.91
N TRP A 58 0.04 24.60 3.06
CA TRP A 58 0.75 25.83 2.66
C TRP A 58 0.12 26.54 1.45
N ALA A 59 -0.65 25.85 0.61
CA ALA A 59 -1.26 26.41 -0.60
C ALA A 59 -2.36 27.46 -0.32
N GLY A 60 -2.84 27.57 0.92
CA GLY A 60 -3.73 28.65 1.35
C GLY A 60 -5.07 28.67 0.59
N CYS A 61 -5.40 29.81 -0.02
CA CYS A 61 -6.68 30.03 -0.71
C CYS A 61 -6.66 29.72 -2.22
N ASP A 62 -5.52 29.30 -2.78
CA ASP A 62 -5.45 28.95 -4.21
C ASP A 62 -6.10 27.58 -4.46
N ARG A 63 -7.35 27.63 -4.93
CA ARG A 63 -8.13 26.43 -5.28
C ARG A 63 -7.46 25.57 -6.34
N VAL A 64 -6.74 26.15 -7.29
CA VAL A 64 -6.12 25.37 -8.38
C VAL A 64 -4.92 24.61 -7.84
N ALA A 65 -4.06 25.26 -7.07
CA ALA A 65 -2.91 24.63 -6.42
C ALA A 65 -3.34 23.48 -5.48
N VAL A 66 -4.36 23.71 -4.66
CA VAL A 66 -4.90 22.68 -3.74
C VAL A 66 -5.45 21.46 -4.51
N ILE A 67 -6.19 21.68 -5.59
CA ILE A 67 -6.75 20.58 -6.39
C ILE A 67 -5.63 19.79 -7.07
N LEU A 68 -4.62 20.45 -7.63
CA LEU A 68 -3.48 19.77 -8.26
C LEU A 68 -2.70 18.92 -7.24
N LEU A 69 -2.42 19.47 -6.06
CA LEU A 69 -1.73 18.75 -4.99
C LEU A 69 -2.54 17.56 -4.49
N LEU A 70 -3.86 17.71 -4.35
CA LEU A 70 -4.76 16.59 -4.02
C LEU A 70 -4.73 15.52 -5.11
N CYS A 71 -4.79 15.89 -6.38
CA CYS A 71 -4.74 14.94 -7.49
C CYS A 71 -3.44 14.13 -7.49
N ILE A 72 -2.30 14.79 -7.31
CA ILE A 72 -0.98 14.16 -7.23
C ILE A 72 -0.90 13.22 -6.03
N THR A 73 -1.27 13.72 -4.84
CA THR A 73 -1.28 12.95 -3.60
C THR A 73 -2.13 11.69 -3.73
N SER A 74 -3.34 11.81 -4.28
CA SER A 74 -4.25 10.68 -4.44
C SER A 74 -3.81 9.71 -5.54
N ALA A 75 -3.18 10.18 -6.62
CA ALA A 75 -2.59 9.33 -7.65
C ALA A 75 -1.48 8.43 -7.06
N PHE A 76 -0.57 9.00 -6.28
CA PHE A 76 0.53 8.26 -5.65
C PHE A 76 0.08 7.40 -4.46
N GLY A 77 -1.05 7.73 -3.80
CA GLY A 77 -1.69 6.80 -2.87
C GLY A 77 -2.05 5.46 -3.54
N GLY A 78 -2.31 5.47 -4.85
CA GLY A 78 -2.51 4.28 -5.66
C GLY A 78 -1.29 3.34 -5.73
N ALA A 79 -0.08 3.84 -5.47
CA ALA A 79 1.13 3.00 -5.45
C ALA A 79 1.12 1.97 -4.31
N ALA A 80 0.33 2.20 -3.25
CA ALA A 80 0.16 1.22 -2.18
C ALA A 80 -0.44 -0.12 -2.68
N TYR A 81 -1.23 -0.09 -3.75
CA TYR A 81 -1.79 -1.28 -4.38
C TYR A 81 -0.71 -2.14 -5.08
N ALA A 82 0.29 -1.50 -5.69
CA ALA A 82 1.44 -2.18 -6.28
C ALA A 82 2.44 -2.71 -5.24
N GLY A 83 2.38 -2.20 -4.00
CA GLY A 83 3.23 -2.59 -2.89
C GLY A 83 2.61 -3.70 -2.03
N ASN A 84 1.88 -3.30 -0.98
CA ASN A 84 1.48 -4.22 0.09
C ASN A 84 0.39 -5.22 -0.37
N GLN A 85 -0.52 -4.80 -1.26
CA GLN A 85 -1.71 -5.62 -1.57
C GLN A 85 -1.35 -6.90 -2.32
N MET A 86 -0.32 -6.87 -3.16
CA MET A 86 0.20 -8.06 -3.86
C MET A 86 0.95 -9.00 -2.92
N ASN A 87 1.42 -8.52 -1.76
CA ASN A 87 2.23 -9.31 -0.83
C ASN A 87 1.46 -10.50 -0.24
N HIS A 88 0.14 -10.39 -0.07
CA HIS A 88 -0.67 -11.51 0.41
C HIS A 88 -0.73 -12.67 -0.59
N ILE A 89 -0.74 -12.36 -1.88
CA ILE A 89 -0.77 -13.38 -2.94
C ILE A 89 0.59 -14.05 -3.03
N ASP A 90 1.67 -13.27 -2.92
CA ASP A 90 3.04 -13.78 -2.99
C ASP A 90 3.41 -14.62 -1.76
N LEU A 91 2.88 -14.30 -0.57
CA LEU A 91 3.19 -15.00 0.68
C LEU A 91 2.45 -16.34 0.82
N SER A 92 1.18 -16.40 0.40
CA SER A 92 0.43 -17.65 0.32
C SER A 92 -0.68 -17.58 -0.75
N PRO A 93 -0.49 -18.17 -1.93
CA PRO A 93 -1.51 -18.17 -2.98
C PRO A 93 -2.82 -18.85 -2.54
N GLN A 94 -2.74 -19.89 -1.71
CA GLN A 94 -3.91 -20.66 -1.25
C GLN A 94 -4.75 -19.91 -0.22
N PHE A 95 -4.12 -19.17 0.69
CA PHE A 95 -4.78 -18.48 1.79
C PHE A 95 -4.80 -16.95 1.64
N ALA A 96 -4.46 -16.42 0.45
CA ALA A 96 -4.39 -14.99 0.16
C ALA A 96 -5.67 -14.23 0.55
N GLY A 97 -6.84 -14.79 0.22
CA GLY A 97 -8.14 -14.18 0.54
C GLY A 97 -8.39 -14.08 2.04
N THR A 98 -8.05 -15.13 2.80
CA THR A 98 -8.20 -15.15 4.26
C THR A 98 -7.24 -14.17 4.94
N MET A 99 -5.96 -14.15 4.52
CA MET A 99 -4.98 -13.19 5.03
C MET A 99 -5.40 -11.75 4.75
N TYR A 100 -5.84 -11.47 3.53
CA TYR A 100 -6.32 -10.15 3.15
C TYR A 100 -7.55 -9.75 3.97
N GLY A 101 -8.47 -10.68 4.22
CA GLY A 101 -9.64 -10.46 5.09
C GLY A 101 -9.25 -10.08 6.52
N ILE A 102 -8.29 -10.79 7.12
CA ILE A 102 -7.79 -10.50 8.47
C ILE A 102 -7.13 -9.12 8.52
N THR A 103 -6.26 -8.80 7.56
CA THR A 103 -5.60 -7.49 7.49
C THR A 103 -6.62 -6.36 7.32
N ASN A 104 -7.62 -6.54 6.45
CA ASN A 104 -8.68 -5.54 6.25
C ASN A 104 -9.55 -5.36 7.51
N ALA A 105 -9.88 -6.44 8.23
CA ALA A 105 -10.59 -6.35 9.50
C ALA A 105 -9.79 -5.53 10.54
N ALA A 106 -8.49 -5.80 10.66
CA ALA A 106 -7.59 -5.03 11.53
C ALA A 106 -7.54 -3.56 11.12
N SER A 107 -7.42 -3.26 9.81
CA SER A 107 -7.44 -1.89 9.30
C SER A 107 -8.73 -1.15 9.63
N ASN A 108 -9.90 -1.79 9.54
CA ASN A 108 -11.17 -1.17 9.90
C ASN A 108 -11.27 -0.86 11.40
N ILE A 109 -10.75 -1.74 12.26
CA ILE A 109 -10.68 -1.47 13.71
C ILE A 109 -9.80 -0.25 13.99
N CYS A 110 -8.63 -0.16 13.36
CA CYS A 110 -7.77 1.02 13.46
C CYS A 110 -8.46 2.29 12.93
N GLY A 111 -9.17 2.19 11.80
CA GLY A 111 -9.94 3.28 11.22
C GLY A 111 -11.06 3.79 12.14
N PHE A 112 -11.70 2.91 12.89
CA PHE A 112 -12.68 3.28 13.92
C PHE A 112 -12.04 3.98 15.13
N MET A 113 -10.83 3.56 15.53
CA MET A 113 -10.11 4.16 16.65
C MET A 113 -9.51 5.53 16.32
N ALA A 114 -9.19 5.80 15.05
CA ALA A 114 -8.60 7.07 14.62
C ALA A 114 -9.40 8.32 15.05
N PRO A 115 -10.71 8.46 14.75
CA PRO A 115 -11.49 9.63 15.18
C PRO A 115 -11.64 9.73 16.71
N TYR A 116 -11.61 8.60 17.44
CA TYR A 116 -11.64 8.60 18.90
C TYR A 116 -10.38 9.25 19.48
N VAL A 117 -9.19 8.89 18.98
CA VAL A 117 -7.90 9.48 19.39
C VAL A 117 -7.84 10.95 19.01
N VAL A 118 -8.22 11.30 17.77
CA VAL A 118 -8.24 12.68 17.28
C VAL A 118 -9.18 13.56 18.13
N GLY A 119 -10.37 13.04 18.47
CA GLY A 119 -11.33 13.74 19.32
C GLY A 119 -10.82 13.98 20.75
N HIS A 120 -9.89 13.15 21.25
CA HIS A 120 -9.27 13.36 22.56
C HIS A 120 -8.16 14.43 22.51
N ILE A 121 -7.41 14.49 21.40
CA ILE A 121 -6.33 15.46 21.18
C ILE A 121 -6.92 16.86 20.96
N ILE A 122 -7.98 16.95 20.17
CA ILE A 122 -8.64 18.21 19.84
C ILE A 122 -9.71 18.49 20.90
N LYS A 123 -9.32 19.16 21.99
CA LYS A 123 -10.24 19.55 23.06
C LYS A 123 -11.36 20.44 22.48
N ALA A 124 -12.61 20.11 22.79
CA ALA A 124 -13.82 20.67 22.19
C ALA A 124 -13.93 22.21 22.18
N GLU A 125 -13.19 22.90 23.06
CA GLU A 125 -13.32 24.34 23.25
C GLU A 125 -12.37 25.19 22.40
N GLN A 126 -11.27 24.66 21.84
CA GLN A 126 -10.35 25.44 21.00
C GLN A 126 -9.68 24.63 19.89
N GLN A 127 -10.30 24.62 18.71
CA GLN A 127 -9.76 24.10 17.44
C GLN A 127 -8.59 24.98 16.95
N THR A 128 -7.43 24.86 17.61
CA THR A 128 -6.24 25.63 17.24
C THR A 128 -5.38 24.86 16.25
N LEU A 129 -4.70 25.60 15.35
CA LEU A 129 -3.71 25.04 14.41
C LEU A 129 -2.62 24.22 15.13
N GLY A 130 -2.31 24.53 16.39
CA GLY A 130 -1.36 23.77 17.21
C GLY A 130 -1.82 22.33 17.50
N GLN A 131 -3.09 22.13 17.88
CA GLN A 131 -3.62 20.79 18.18
C GLN A 131 -3.69 19.90 16.94
N TRP A 132 -4.03 20.47 15.79
CA TRP A 132 -4.00 19.75 14.52
C TRP A 132 -2.59 19.32 14.11
N ARG A 133 -1.56 20.12 14.41
CA ARG A 133 -0.17 19.72 14.18
C ARG A 133 0.22 18.49 15.01
N GLU A 134 -0.20 18.40 16.27
CA GLU A 134 0.01 17.21 17.11
C GLU A 134 -0.63 15.96 16.50
N VAL A 135 -1.87 16.08 15.98
CA VAL A 135 -2.54 14.99 15.27
C VAL A 135 -1.75 14.55 14.03
N PHE A 136 -1.27 15.50 13.23
CA PHE A 136 -0.47 15.19 12.04
C PHE A 136 0.89 14.58 12.39
N TYR A 137 1.55 15.02 13.47
CA TYR A 137 2.78 14.40 13.94
C TYR A 137 2.56 12.97 14.42
N LEU A 138 1.46 12.71 15.15
CA LEU A 138 1.10 11.35 15.57
C LEU A 138 0.84 10.44 14.36
N ALA A 139 0.07 10.91 13.38
CA ALA A 139 -0.21 10.17 12.15
C ALA A 139 1.08 9.87 11.37
N ALA A 140 1.96 10.87 11.20
CA ALA A 140 3.25 10.70 10.54
C ALA A 140 4.16 9.72 11.29
N ALA A 141 4.18 9.76 12.62
CA ALA A 141 4.98 8.82 13.43
C ALA A 141 4.49 7.37 13.28
N ILE A 142 3.17 7.15 13.28
CA ILE A 142 2.59 5.82 13.06
C ILE A 142 2.91 5.32 11.65
N ASP A 143 2.73 6.15 10.63
CA ASP A 143 2.95 5.78 9.23
C ASP A 143 4.43 5.49 8.94
N LEU A 144 5.35 6.34 9.41
CA LEU A 144 6.79 6.11 9.28
C LEU A 144 7.24 4.88 10.07
N GLY A 145 6.70 4.67 11.28
CA GLY A 145 6.99 3.48 12.09
C GLY A 145 6.53 2.20 11.41
N ALA A 146 5.31 2.20 10.86
CA ALA A 146 4.77 1.08 10.10
C ALA A 146 5.58 0.83 8.82
N ASN A 147 5.96 1.88 8.08
CA ASN A 147 6.79 1.74 6.89
C ASN A 147 8.18 1.19 7.22
N LEU A 148 8.83 1.68 8.29
CA LEU A 148 10.11 1.14 8.75
C LEU A 148 9.98 -0.34 9.12
N PHE A 149 8.95 -0.72 9.87
CA PHE A 149 8.68 -2.11 10.19
C PHE A 149 8.52 -2.95 8.92
N TYR A 150 7.74 -2.48 7.94
CA TYR A 150 7.58 -3.15 6.65
C TYR A 150 8.90 -3.28 5.89
N LEU A 151 9.75 -2.24 5.88
CA LEU A 151 11.05 -2.29 5.21
C LEU A 151 11.99 -3.34 5.79
N PHE A 152 11.97 -3.58 7.10
CA PHE A 152 12.82 -4.59 7.74
C PHE A 152 12.24 -6.01 7.68
N PHE A 153 10.92 -6.16 7.87
CA PHE A 153 10.29 -7.47 8.08
C PHE A 153 9.53 -8.02 6.87
N ALA A 154 9.27 -7.22 5.83
CA ALA A 154 8.56 -7.72 4.66
C ALA A 154 9.40 -8.79 3.93
N SER A 155 8.75 -9.91 3.63
CA SER A 155 9.23 -11.00 2.77
C SER A 155 8.19 -11.28 1.69
N THR A 156 8.66 -11.67 0.50
CA THR A 156 7.84 -12.08 -0.64
C THR A 156 8.06 -13.55 -1.00
N GLU A 157 8.70 -14.32 -0.12
CA GLU A 157 8.90 -15.75 -0.29
C GLU A 157 7.67 -16.51 0.21
N GLU A 158 7.18 -17.46 -0.60
CA GLU A 158 6.07 -18.31 -0.21
C GLU A 158 6.43 -19.07 1.07
N GLN A 159 5.54 -18.98 2.06
CA GLN A 159 5.75 -19.60 3.36
C GLN A 159 5.44 -21.10 3.32
N ASP A 160 6.19 -21.90 4.07
CA ASP A 160 6.10 -23.37 4.02
C ASP A 160 4.70 -23.92 4.32
N TRP A 161 3.91 -23.21 5.14
CA TRP A 161 2.52 -23.59 5.47
C TRP A 161 1.51 -23.35 4.34
N SER A 162 1.92 -22.65 3.27
CA SER A 162 1.12 -22.45 2.04
C SER A 162 1.33 -23.59 1.03
N ARG A 163 2.45 -24.32 1.13
CA ARG A 163 2.75 -25.42 0.22
C ARG A 163 1.83 -26.59 0.51
N SER A 164 1.24 -27.17 -0.52
CA SER A 164 0.41 -28.37 -0.34
C SER A 164 1.31 -29.57 -0.04
N ASP A 165 0.89 -30.47 0.84
CA ASP A 165 1.54 -31.77 1.10
C ASP A 165 1.77 -32.62 -0.19
N ASN A 166 1.21 -32.23 -1.34
CA ASN A 166 1.43 -32.91 -2.61
C ASN A 166 2.78 -32.58 -3.28
N ASP A 167 3.51 -31.55 -2.83
CA ASP A 167 4.84 -31.24 -3.36
C ASP A 167 5.94 -32.15 -2.78
N ASP A 168 5.71 -32.77 -1.62
CA ASP A 168 6.60 -33.82 -1.09
C ASP A 168 6.53 -35.13 -1.90
N MET A 169 5.53 -35.29 -2.77
CA MET A 169 5.40 -36.44 -3.68
C MET A 169 5.86 -36.14 -5.12
N THR A 170 6.31 -34.92 -5.41
CA THR A 170 6.86 -34.55 -6.72
C THR A 170 8.32 -34.08 -6.58
N ALA A 171 9.16 -34.98 -6.06
CA ALA A 171 10.49 -35.09 -6.66
C ALA A 171 10.27 -35.16 -8.18
N PRO A 172 10.83 -34.27 -9.01
CA PRO A 172 10.55 -34.26 -10.42
C PRO A 172 10.97 -35.63 -10.95
N ALA A 173 10.00 -36.44 -11.36
CA ALA A 173 10.31 -37.61 -12.15
C ALA A 173 11.15 -37.09 -13.33
N PRO A 174 12.38 -37.60 -13.53
CA PRO A 174 13.21 -37.13 -14.62
C PRO A 174 12.40 -37.25 -15.90
N VAL A 175 12.33 -36.16 -16.68
CA VAL A 175 11.53 -35.99 -17.91
C VAL A 175 11.63 -37.18 -18.87
N GLU A 176 12.70 -37.96 -18.74
CA GLU A 176 12.98 -39.22 -19.41
C GLU A 176 11.89 -40.30 -19.23
N SER A 177 11.19 -40.37 -18.10
CA SER A 177 10.13 -41.38 -17.86
C SER A 177 8.80 -41.08 -18.56
N ILE A 178 8.60 -39.86 -19.05
CA ILE A 178 7.40 -39.45 -19.80
C ILE A 178 7.58 -39.73 -21.30
N LEU A 179 8.83 -39.74 -21.80
CA LEU A 179 9.14 -39.89 -23.22
C LEU A 179 9.32 -41.34 -23.68
N PHE A 180 9.69 -42.24 -22.77
CA PHE A 180 9.87 -43.66 -23.08
C PHE A 180 9.17 -44.54 -22.04
N PRO A 181 7.85 -44.75 -22.16
CA PRO A 181 7.21 -45.82 -21.41
C PRO A 181 7.81 -47.15 -21.90
N GLU A 182 8.56 -47.83 -21.04
CA GLU A 182 9.10 -49.16 -21.38
C GLU A 182 7.96 -50.09 -21.79
N SER A 183 8.13 -50.69 -22.96
CA SER A 183 7.21 -51.62 -23.63
C SER A 183 7.04 -52.93 -22.87
#